data_AF-A0A7J6BSQ2-F1
#
_entry.id   AF-A0A7J6BSQ2-F1
#
_cell.length_a   1.000
_cell.length_b   1.000
_cell.length_c   1.000
_cell.angle_alpha   90.00
_cell.angle_beta   90.00
_cell.angle_gamma   90.00
#
_symmetry.space_group_name_H-M   'P 1'
#
loop_
_entity.id
_entity.type
_entity.pdbx_description
1 polymer ?
#
loop_
_entity_poly.entity_id
_entity_poly.type
_entity_poly.pdbx_seq_one_letter_code
_entity_poly.pdbx_strand_id
1 'polypeptide(L)'
;MRVPVQIISFSFFLFSVTFVQSQDITCTAPVISNGYVVEPLPEYQKDAILKYRCNERFKPREGIPRCAKFGWTLNPECDEVTCELKSTTFGVKNIKPEGKSIFRAGESVEITCSEKTG
;
A
#
# COMPACT_ATOMS: atom_id res chain seq x y z
N MET A 1 -15.37 -13.12 -17.76
CA MET A 1 -16.32 -13.83 -18.65
C MET A 1 -17.26 -14.67 -17.79
N ARG A 2 -18.45 -14.14 -17.45
CA ARG A 2 -19.52 -14.92 -16.82
C ARG A 2 -20.69 -14.93 -17.79
N VAL A 3 -21.07 -16.13 -18.19
CA VAL A 3 -22.17 -16.41 -19.12
C VAL A 3 -23.49 -16.10 -18.40
N PRO A 4 -24.48 -15.43 -19.03
CA PRO A 4 -25.77 -15.27 -18.39
C PRO A 4 -26.45 -16.65 -18.33
N VAL A 5 -26.82 -17.09 -17.13
CA VAL A 5 -27.71 -18.24 -16.95
C VAL A 5 -29.09 -17.81 -17.43
N GLN A 6 -29.39 -18.07 -18.70
CA GLN A 6 -30.74 -17.90 -19.23
C GLN A 6 -31.60 -19.05 -18.69
N ILE A 7 -32.41 -18.76 -17.67
CA ILE A 7 -33.52 -19.64 -17.28
C ILE A 7 -34.64 -19.41 -18.31
N ILE A 8 -34.61 -20.16 -19.40
CA ILE A 8 -35.66 -20.18 -20.41
C ILE A 8 -36.82 -21.03 -19.86
N SER A 9 -37.71 -20.42 -19.08
CA SER A 9 -38.97 -21.07 -18.72
C SER A 9 -40.02 -20.73 -19.77
N PHE A 10 -40.30 -21.69 -20.65
CA PHE A 10 -41.38 -21.63 -21.65
C PHE A 10 -42.74 -21.37 -20.97
N SER A 11 -43.31 -20.17 -21.14
CA SER A 11 -44.75 -19.90 -21.02
C SER A 11 -45.10 -18.56 -21.68
N PHE A 12 -46.14 -18.52 -22.48
CA PHE A 12 -46.57 -17.36 -23.28
C PHE A 12 -47.31 -16.32 -22.41
N PHE A 13 -46.68 -15.70 -21.41
CA PHE A 13 -47.27 -14.58 -20.66
C PHE A 13 -46.18 -13.64 -20.12
N LEU A 14 -46.20 -12.37 -20.55
CA LEU A 14 -45.46 -11.18 -20.07
C LEU A 14 -44.34 -11.44 -19.03
N PHE A 15 -43.22 -12.05 -19.43
CA PHE A 15 -42.06 -12.14 -18.56
C PHE A 15 -41.31 -10.82 -18.61
N SER A 16 -41.51 -9.98 -17.59
CA SER A 16 -40.62 -8.86 -17.30
C SER A 16 -39.20 -9.40 -17.18
N VAL A 17 -38.38 -9.18 -18.21
CA VAL A 17 -36.95 -9.51 -18.18
C VAL A 17 -36.32 -8.54 -17.19
N THR A 18 -36.24 -8.96 -15.93
CA THR A 18 -35.49 -8.24 -14.91
C THR A 18 -34.01 -8.40 -15.25
N PHE A 19 -33.42 -7.35 -15.82
CA PHE A 19 -31.99 -7.33 -16.09
C PHE A 19 -31.27 -7.32 -14.73
N VAL A 20 -30.67 -8.45 -14.35
CA VAL A 20 -29.78 -8.51 -13.18
C VAL A 20 -28.57 -7.63 -13.51
N GLN A 21 -28.62 -6.37 -13.08
CA GLN A 21 -27.50 -5.44 -13.18
C GLN A 21 -26.47 -5.84 -12.11
N SER A 22 -25.62 -6.83 -12.44
CA SER A 22 -24.41 -7.06 -11.66
C SER A 22 -23.50 -5.87 -11.89
N GLN A 23 -23.39 -4.97 -10.92
CA GLN A 23 -22.35 -3.97 -10.94
C GLN A 23 -21.01 -4.70 -10.77
N ASP A 24 -20.25 -4.80 -11.86
CA ASP A 24 -18.91 -5.36 -11.80
C ASP A 24 -18.09 -4.50 -10.84
N ILE A 25 -17.49 -5.16 -9.84
CA ILE A 25 -16.64 -4.49 -8.86
C ILE A 25 -15.29 -4.30 -9.54
N THR A 26 -15.02 -3.05 -9.92
CA THR A 26 -13.74 -2.64 -10.50
C THR A 26 -13.14 -1.48 -9.72
N CYS A 27 -11.81 -1.41 -9.75
CA CYS A 27 -11.03 -0.31 -9.22
C CYS A 27 -10.22 0.30 -10.36
N THR A 28 -9.86 1.57 -10.24
CA THR A 28 -8.95 2.25 -11.17
C THR A 28 -7.56 2.37 -10.55
N ALA A 29 -6.55 2.61 -11.40
CA ALA A 29 -5.20 2.88 -10.93
C ALA A 29 -5.20 4.16 -10.05
N PRO A 30 -4.75 4.09 -8.80
CA PRO A 30 -4.69 5.26 -7.93
C PRO A 30 -3.45 6.10 -8.24
N VAL A 31 -3.49 7.37 -7.85
CA VAL A 31 -2.30 8.23 -7.81
C VAL A 31 -1.54 7.95 -6.52
N ILE A 32 -0.24 7.64 -6.63
CA ILE A 32 0.60 7.28 -5.49
C ILE A 32 1.66 8.37 -5.31
N SER A 33 1.61 9.09 -4.19
CA SER A 33 2.64 10.08 -3.86
C SER A 33 3.98 9.37 -3.61
N ASN A 34 5.07 9.88 -4.19
CA ASN A 34 6.40 9.28 -4.15
C ASN A 34 6.45 7.82 -4.65
N GLY A 35 5.58 7.46 -5.58
CA GLY A 35 5.58 6.14 -6.18
C GLY A 35 4.82 6.09 -7.49
N TYR A 36 4.69 4.89 -8.03
CA TYR A 36 3.98 4.64 -9.28
C TYR A 36 3.43 3.22 -9.32
N VAL A 37 2.33 3.04 -10.04
CA VAL A 37 1.77 1.73 -10.33
C VAL A 37 2.64 1.04 -11.39
N VAL A 38 2.99 -0.22 -11.14
CA VAL A 38 3.74 -1.04 -12.09
C VAL A 38 2.76 -1.63 -13.09
N GLU A 39 2.98 -1.38 -14.38
CA GLU A 39 2.15 -1.88 -15.48
C GLU A 39 0.65 -1.55 -15.27
N PRO A 40 0.28 -0.25 -15.26
CA PRO A 40 -1.07 0.17 -14.90
C PRO A 40 -2.11 -0.39 -15.87
N LEU A 41 -3.15 -1.01 -15.31
CA LEU A 41 -4.35 -1.43 -16.04
C LEU A 41 -5.41 -0.32 -16.02
N PRO A 42 -6.26 -0.22 -17.06
CA PRO A 42 -7.42 0.67 -17.05
C PRO A 42 -8.36 0.37 -15.88
N GLU A 43 -8.58 -0.93 -15.60
CA GLU A 43 -9.45 -1.42 -14.55
C GLU A 43 -8.88 -2.68 -13.88
N TYR A 44 -9.09 -2.78 -12.57
CA TYR A 44 -8.70 -3.90 -11.73
C TYR A 44 -9.96 -4.60 -11.24
N GLN A 45 -10.08 -5.89 -11.50
CA GLN A 45 -11.23 -6.70 -11.07
C GLN A 45 -11.21 -6.93 -9.55
N LYS A 46 -12.37 -7.28 -8.98
CA LYS A 46 -12.47 -7.70 -7.56
C LYS A 46 -11.34 -8.66 -7.17
N ASP A 47 -10.76 -8.43 -6.00
CA ASP A 47 -9.67 -9.18 -5.37
C ASP A 47 -8.31 -9.06 -6.08
N ALA A 48 -8.21 -8.30 -7.18
CA ALA A 48 -6.94 -7.97 -7.83
C ALA A 48 -6.02 -7.23 -6.88
N ILE A 49 -4.72 -7.56 -6.95
CA ILE A 49 -3.67 -6.94 -6.15
C ILE A 49 -3.02 -5.83 -6.96
N LEU A 50 -2.93 -4.63 -6.37
CA LEU A 50 -2.17 -3.54 -6.97
C LEU A 50 -0.66 -3.78 -6.80
N LYS A 51 0.07 -3.84 -7.91
CA LYS A 51 1.53 -3.82 -7.90
C LYS A 51 1.99 -2.38 -8.05
N TYR A 52 2.72 -1.87 -7.07
CA TYR A 52 3.26 -0.52 -7.11
C TYR A 52 4.69 -0.50 -6.56
N ARG A 53 5.44 0.53 -6.93
CA ARG A 53 6.80 0.78 -6.46
C ARG A 53 6.91 2.20 -5.93
N CYS A 54 7.82 2.39 -5.00
CA CYS A 54 8.13 3.69 -4.43
C CYS A 54 9.41 4.24 -5.03
N ASN A 55 9.50 5.56 -5.08
CA ASN A 55 10.70 6.29 -5.44
C ASN A 55 11.79 6.07 -4.39
N GLU A 56 13.02 6.44 -4.72
CA GLU A 56 14.14 6.37 -3.78
C GLU A 56 13.80 7.08 -2.46
N ARG A 57 14.28 6.52 -1.34
CA ARG A 57 14.02 6.97 0.05
C ARG A 57 12.62 6.69 0.59
N PHE A 58 11.75 6.05 -0.18
CA PHE A 58 10.43 5.63 0.27
C PHE A 58 10.24 4.12 0.17
N LYS A 59 9.33 3.59 0.99
CA LYS A 59 8.95 2.18 1.01
C LYS A 59 7.43 2.02 0.92
N PRO A 60 6.93 0.92 0.36
CA PRO A 60 5.50 0.62 0.39
C PRO A 60 4.98 0.60 1.82
N ARG A 61 3.83 1.24 2.07
CA ARG A 61 3.08 1.07 3.32
C ARG A 61 2.79 -0.42 3.54
N GLU A 62 2.85 -0.85 4.80
CA GLU A 62 2.54 -2.25 5.15
C GLU A 62 1.13 -2.63 4.70
N GLY A 63 1.01 -3.82 4.11
CA GLY A 63 -0.23 -4.35 3.57
C GLY A 63 -0.22 -4.49 2.05
N ILE A 64 -1.25 -5.16 1.54
CA ILE A 64 -1.41 -5.45 0.11
C ILE A 64 -2.74 -4.86 -0.36
N PRO A 65 -2.74 -3.78 -1.17
CA PRO A 65 -3.98 -3.20 -1.68
C PRO A 65 -4.69 -4.19 -2.59
N ARG A 66 -5.94 -4.49 -2.25
CA ARG A 66 -6.83 -5.36 -3.04
C ARG A 66 -8.03 -4.58 -3.51
N CYS A 67 -8.49 -4.85 -4.73
CA CYS A 67 -9.72 -4.23 -5.20
C CYS A 67 -10.94 -4.83 -4.50
N ALA A 68 -11.72 -4.00 -3.84
CA ALA A 68 -12.95 -4.38 -3.13
C ALA A 68 -14.14 -3.56 -3.66
N LYS A 69 -15.35 -3.85 -3.14
CA LYS A 69 -16.61 -3.27 -3.60
C LYS A 69 -16.62 -1.73 -3.65
N PHE A 70 -15.87 -1.10 -2.76
CA PHE A 70 -15.85 0.36 -2.59
C PHE A 70 -14.47 0.96 -2.92
N GLY A 71 -13.66 0.28 -3.72
CA GLY A 71 -12.29 0.68 -4.06
C GLY A 71 -11.23 -0.19 -3.39
N TRP A 72 -10.02 0.33 -3.27
CA TRP A 72 -8.89 -0.40 -2.70
C TRP A 72 -9.06 -0.64 -1.19
N THR A 73 -8.72 -1.85 -0.72
CA THR A 73 -8.82 -2.23 0.72
C THR A 73 -7.94 -1.40 1.65
N LEU A 74 -6.85 -0.82 1.11
CA LEU A 74 -6.02 0.17 1.78
C LEU A 74 -5.53 1.18 0.76
N ASN A 75 -5.29 2.42 1.22
CA ASN A 75 -4.74 3.46 0.37
C ASN A 75 -3.28 3.14 0.05
N PRO A 76 -2.91 2.91 -1.22
CA PRO A 76 -1.53 2.64 -1.59
C PRO A 76 -0.70 3.91 -1.42
N GLU A 77 0.27 3.87 -0.52
CA GLU A 77 1.10 5.01 -0.17
C GLU A 77 2.56 4.56 -0.02
N CYS A 78 3.47 5.49 -0.26
CA CYS A 78 4.89 5.32 -0.06
C CYS A 78 5.32 6.10 1.17
N ASP A 79 5.64 5.39 2.25
CA ASP A 79 6.13 5.97 3.50
C ASP A 79 7.63 6.27 3.39
N GLU A 80 8.08 7.37 4.00
CA GLU A 80 9.51 7.69 4.04
C GLU A 80 10.27 6.59 4.81
N VAL A 81 11.41 6.16 4.28
CA VAL A 81 12.27 5.19 4.96
C VAL A 81 12.95 5.90 6.13
N THR A 82 12.68 5.38 7.32
CA THR A 82 13.28 5.85 8.57
C THR A 82 13.93 4.71 9.34
N CYS A 83 15.01 5.02 10.04
CA CYS A 83 15.70 4.17 10.98
C CYS A 83 15.61 4.78 12.38
N GLU A 84 15.32 3.95 13.38
CA GLU A 84 15.26 4.37 14.77
C GLU A 84 16.49 3.87 15.54
N LEU A 85 17.19 4.80 16.20
CA LEU A 85 18.31 4.52 17.09
C LEU A 85 17.77 4.11 18.47
N LYS A 86 17.75 2.81 18.75
CA LYS A 86 17.10 2.22 19.95
C LYS A 86 17.90 2.27 21.25
N SER A 87 19.21 2.52 21.21
CA SER A 87 20.06 2.49 22.41
C SER A 87 21.07 3.62 22.42
N THR A 88 20.88 4.54 23.36
CA THR A 88 21.69 5.77 23.49
C THR A 88 22.24 5.98 24.91
N THR A 89 21.99 5.05 25.83
CA THR A 89 22.15 5.30 27.28
C THR A 89 23.34 4.59 27.93
N PHE A 90 23.75 3.42 27.45
CA PHE A 90 24.83 2.66 28.08
C PHE A 90 26.15 2.80 27.31
N GLY A 91 27.19 3.31 27.97
CA GLY A 91 28.52 3.43 27.38
C GLY A 91 28.63 4.48 26.26
N VAL A 92 27.61 5.33 26.07
CA VAL A 92 27.61 6.44 25.11
C VAL A 92 27.88 7.75 25.84
N LYS A 93 28.86 8.52 25.34
CA LYS A 93 29.24 9.83 25.84
C LYS A 93 28.55 10.97 25.07
N ASN A 94 28.45 10.86 23.75
CA ASN A 94 27.82 11.88 22.91
C ASN A 94 27.23 11.28 21.63
N ILE A 95 26.14 11.87 21.14
CA ILE A 95 25.51 11.53 19.86
C ILE A 95 25.34 12.81 19.05
N LYS A 96 25.71 12.77 17.78
CA LYS A 96 25.48 13.87 16.84
C LYS A 96 24.60 13.42 15.67
N PRO A 97 23.53 14.17 15.34
CA PRO A 97 23.03 15.35 16.04
C PRO A 97 22.36 15.01 17.39
N GLU A 98 22.43 15.94 18.34
CA GLU A 98 21.92 15.74 19.69
C GLU A 98 20.37 15.61 19.68
N GLY A 99 19.86 14.69 20.50
CA GLY A 99 18.41 14.49 20.66
C GLY A 99 17.69 13.82 19.48
N LYS A 100 18.38 13.49 18.38
CA LYS A 100 17.78 12.82 17.22
C LYS A 100 17.89 11.30 17.35
N SER A 101 16.73 10.62 17.34
CA SER A 101 16.64 9.16 17.34
C SER A 101 16.10 8.59 16.03
N ILE A 102 15.46 9.40 15.19
CA ILE A 102 14.88 8.97 13.90
C ILE A 102 15.71 9.57 12.76
N PHE A 103 16.20 8.72 11.87
CA PHE A 103 17.04 9.09 10.73
C PHE A 103 16.36 8.70 9.43
N ARG A 104 16.28 9.65 8.50
CA ARG A 104 15.76 9.42 7.14
C ARG A 104 16.82 8.78 6.26
N ALA A 105 16.40 8.20 5.14
CA ALA A 105 17.33 7.65 4.17
C ALA A 105 18.36 8.69 3.70
N GLY A 106 19.64 8.34 3.82
CA GLY A 106 20.79 9.21 3.49
C GLY A 106 21.31 10.03 4.66
N GLU A 107 20.63 10.06 5.80
CA GLU A 107 21.15 10.68 7.02
C GLU A 107 22.12 9.74 7.77
N SER A 108 22.92 10.31 8.67
CA SER A 108 23.90 9.57 9.45
C SER A 108 23.97 10.08 10.89
N VAL A 109 24.47 9.23 11.78
CA VAL A 109 24.68 9.50 13.19
C VAL A 109 26.11 9.21 13.58
N GLU A 110 26.72 10.10 14.36
CA GLU A 110 28.03 9.87 14.97
C GLU A 110 27.84 9.58 16.46
N ILE A 111 28.41 8.47 16.94
CA ILE A 111 28.28 8.02 18.34
C ILE A 111 29.68 7.96 18.95
N THR A 112 29.88 8.72 20.03
CA THR A 112 31.11 8.70 20.83
C THR A 112 30.88 7.89 22.09
N CYS A 113 31.71 6.89 22.36
CA CYS A 113 31.60 6.04 23.56
C CYS A 113 32.27 6.68 24.79
N SER A 114 31.79 6.31 25.98
CA SER A 114 32.42 6.63 27.26
C SER A 114 33.69 5.77 27.45
N GLU A 115 34.72 6.36 28.05
CA GLU A 115 35.92 5.61 28.41
C GLU A 115 35.62 4.63 29.56
N LYS A 116 36.27 3.47 29.53
CA LYS A 116 36.17 2.51 30.63
C LYS A 116 37.00 3.04 31.80
N THR A 117 36.35 3.62 32.80
CA THR A 117 37.02 3.91 34.07
C THR A 117 37.34 2.59 34.77
N GLY A 118 38.62 2.25 34.84
CA GLY A 118 39.16 1.15 35.64
C GLY A 118 39.40 1.58 37.08
#